data_AF-A0A0R1YEZ4-F1
#
_entry.id   AF-A0A0R1YEZ4-F1
#
_cell.length_a   1.000
_cell.length_b   1.000
_cell.length_c   1.000
_cell.angle_alpha   90.00
_cell.angle_beta   90.00
_cell.angle_gamma   90.00
#
_symmetry.space_group_name_H-M   'P 1'
#
loop_
_entity.id
_entity.type
_entity.pdbx_description
1 polymer ?
#
loop_
_entity_poly.entity_id
_entity_poly.type
_entity_poly.pdbx_seq_one_letter_code
_entity_poly.pdbx_strand_id
1 'polypeptide(L)'
;MKVKLEINPDCKETEVTISAAKMDAEIEKLYKMLQDGEKNLSQIEGFKDNVSYYLNLSEILFFETDSKVVMAHTAKNAYQVKYKLYELEDILGSNFMRVAKSTILNLDQIHAITRSISNCQIQFQDSYKTVYVSRHYYRDLRNRLDERRQLS
;
A
#
# COMPACT_ATOMS: atom_id res chain seq x y z
N MET A 1 3.85 21.10 -15.60
CA MET A 1 4.92 21.12 -14.60
C MET A 1 6.29 21.16 -15.30
N LYS A 2 7.23 22.03 -14.88
CA LYS A 2 8.63 22.03 -15.34
C LYS A 2 9.49 21.60 -14.15
N VAL A 3 10.20 20.48 -14.27
CA VAL A 3 11.01 19.92 -13.18
C VAL A 3 12.46 20.32 -13.39
N LYS A 4 13.10 20.88 -12.36
CA LYS A 4 14.52 21.22 -12.34
C LYS A 4 15.19 20.40 -11.25
N LEU A 5 16.26 19.67 -11.58
CA LEU A 5 17.07 18.92 -10.64
C LEU A 5 18.42 19.62 -10.49
N GLU A 6 18.78 19.95 -9.26
CA GLU A 6 20.11 20.48 -8.92
C GLU A 6 20.78 19.50 -7.97
N ILE A 7 22.01 19.09 -8.30
CA ILE A 7 22.81 18.19 -7.47
C ILE A 7 23.95 19.02 -6.90
N ASN A 8 23.94 19.21 -5.58
CA ASN A 8 24.98 19.93 -4.86
C ASN A 8 25.77 18.96 -3.97
N PRO A 9 27.06 18.68 -4.27
CA PRO A 9 27.89 17.79 -3.46
C PRO A 9 28.10 18.24 -2.02
N ASP A 10 27.93 19.53 -1.73
CA ASP A 10 28.12 20.11 -0.39
C ASP A 10 26.85 20.10 0.46
N CYS A 11 25.75 19.53 -0.06
CA CYS A 11 24.48 19.44 0.66
C CYS A 11 24.58 18.41 1.79
N LYS A 12 24.42 18.86 3.04
CA LYS A 12 24.59 18.01 4.23
C LYS A 12 23.43 17.03 4.45
N GLU A 13 22.23 17.41 4.01
CA GLU A 13 21.01 16.62 4.10
C GLU A 13 20.22 16.77 2.81
N THR A 14 19.37 15.80 2.50
CA THR A 14 18.54 15.86 1.29
C THR A 14 17.41 16.86 1.51
N GLU A 15 17.42 17.97 0.76
CA GLU A 15 16.37 18.97 0.80
C GLU A 15 15.51 18.93 -0.47
N VAL A 16 14.19 19.02 -0.32
CA VAL A 16 13.25 19.12 -1.44
C VAL A 16 12.41 20.40 -1.31
N THR A 17 12.57 21.33 -2.24
CA THR A 17 11.80 22.58 -2.29
C THR A 17 10.75 22.53 -3.41
N ILE A 18 9.47 22.73 -3.07
CA ILE A 18 8.38 22.87 -4.06
C ILE A 18 8.04 24.34 -4.23
N SER A 19 8.34 24.91 -5.41
CA SER A 19 7.95 26.29 -5.77
C SER A 19 6.76 26.29 -6.73
N ALA A 20 5.61 26.78 -6.28
CA ALA A 20 4.37 26.84 -7.06
C ALA A 20 3.65 28.18 -6.85
N ALA A 21 2.85 28.60 -7.85
CA ALA A 21 2.09 29.85 -7.79
C ALA A 21 0.95 29.82 -6.76
N LYS A 22 0.42 28.62 -6.45
CA LYS A 22 -0.62 28.38 -5.43
C LYS A 22 -0.55 26.93 -4.95
N MET A 23 -1.14 26.67 -3.78
CA MET A 23 -1.43 25.32 -3.32
C MET A 23 -2.73 24.85 -3.99
N ASP A 24 -2.60 23.96 -4.99
CA ASP A 24 -3.73 23.28 -5.61
C ASP A 24 -3.64 21.76 -5.40
N ALA A 25 -4.64 21.02 -5.88
CA ALA A 25 -4.75 19.58 -5.65
C ALA A 25 -3.53 18.80 -6.18
N GLU A 26 -2.87 19.29 -7.22
CA GLU A 26 -1.67 18.66 -7.79
C GLU A 26 -0.46 18.86 -6.86
N ILE A 27 -0.25 20.10 -6.41
CA ILE A 27 0.84 20.43 -5.46
C ILE A 27 0.63 19.78 -4.09
N GLU A 28 -0.63 19.72 -3.62
CA GLU A 28 -0.96 19.08 -2.34
C GLU A 28 -0.69 17.57 -2.38
N LYS A 29 -0.96 16.91 -3.51
CA LYS A 29 -0.66 15.50 -3.72
C LYS A 29 0.86 15.26 -3.73
N LEU A 30 1.62 16.09 -4.45
CA LEU A 30 3.08 15.98 -4.51
C LEU A 30 3.74 16.15 -3.14
N TYR A 31 3.28 17.15 -2.37
CA TYR A 31 3.78 17.42 -1.03
C TYR A 31 3.56 16.22 -0.09
N LYS A 32 2.35 15.64 -0.09
CA LYS A 32 2.05 14.44 0.72
C LYS A 32 2.93 13.26 0.34
N MET A 33 3.10 12.99 -0.97
CA MET A 33 3.95 11.89 -1.44
C MET A 33 5.41 12.01 -0.98
N LEU A 34 5.96 13.24 -0.95
CA LEU A 34 7.32 13.49 -0.49
C LEU A 34 7.46 13.33 1.03
N GLN A 35 6.43 13.70 1.80
CA GLN A 35 6.39 13.46 3.24
C GLN A 35 6.23 11.97 3.60
N ASP A 36 5.52 11.20 2.77
CA ASP A 36 5.33 9.76 2.98
C ASP A 36 6.58 8.93 2.62
N GLY A 37 7.54 9.52 1.89
CA GLY A 37 8.76 8.86 1.43
C GLY A 37 9.65 8.30 2.55
N GLU A 38 9.61 8.90 3.73
CA GLU A 38 10.38 8.46 4.92
C GLU A 38 9.70 7.35 5.75
N LYS A 39 8.41 7.09 5.52
CA LYS A 39 7.61 6.13 6.32
C LYS A 39 7.46 4.76 5.68
N ASN A 40 8.31 4.37 4.73
CA ASN A 40 8.18 3.06 4.09
C ASN A 40 8.90 1.99 4.91
N LEU A 41 8.17 1.32 5.80
CA LEU A 41 8.62 0.03 6.34
C LEU A 41 8.97 -0.88 5.16
N SER A 42 10.21 -1.39 5.11
CA SER A 42 10.59 -2.38 4.10
C SER A 42 10.19 -3.80 4.53
N GLN A 43 10.15 -4.04 5.85
CA GLN A 43 9.81 -5.31 6.45
C GLN A 43 8.86 -5.15 7.63
N ILE A 44 8.12 -6.22 7.93
CA ILE A 44 7.27 -6.32 9.11
C ILE A 44 7.51 -7.65 9.82
N GLU A 45 7.53 -7.62 11.15
CA GLU A 45 7.60 -8.85 11.95
C GLU A 45 6.24 -9.55 11.94
N GLY A 46 6.24 -10.82 11.52
CA GLY A 46 5.11 -11.73 11.57
C GLY A 46 5.42 -12.96 12.40
N PHE A 47 4.45 -13.43 13.17
CA PHE A 47 4.58 -14.57 14.06
C PHE A 47 3.77 -15.76 13.56
N LYS A 48 4.38 -16.95 13.54
CA LYS A 48 3.73 -18.22 13.19
C LYS A 48 4.42 -19.37 13.90
N ASP A 49 3.66 -20.29 14.48
CA ASP A 49 4.18 -21.52 15.11
C ASP A 49 5.31 -21.29 16.14
N ASN A 50 5.16 -20.27 17.00
CA ASN A 50 6.16 -19.84 17.99
C ASN A 50 7.47 -19.27 17.41
N VAL A 51 7.48 -18.89 16.14
CA VAL A 51 8.64 -18.31 15.45
C VAL A 51 8.29 -16.93 14.89
N SER A 52 9.20 -15.97 15.09
CA SER A 52 9.15 -14.65 14.45
C SER A 52 9.84 -14.69 13.08
N TYR A 53 9.19 -14.09 12.09
CA TYR A 53 9.65 -13.94 10.72
C TYR A 53 9.68 -12.46 10.35
N TYR A 54 10.75 -12.01 9.71
CA TYR A 54 10.83 -10.66 9.15
C TYR A 54 10.42 -10.74 7.68
N LEU A 55 9.20 -10.28 7.38
CA LEU A 55 8.57 -10.40 6.08
C LEU A 55 8.81 -9.14 5.27
N ASN A 56 9.29 -9.27 4.04
CA ASN A 56 9.35 -8.14 3.10
C ASN A 56 7.93 -7.70 2.75
N LEU A 57 7.64 -6.40 2.81
CA LEU A 57 6.31 -5.90 2.44
C LEU A 57 5.96 -6.21 0.98
N SER A 58 6.96 -6.27 0.10
CA SER A 58 6.78 -6.65 -1.30
C SER A 58 6.24 -8.08 -1.48
N GLU A 59 6.42 -8.98 -0.51
CA GLU A 59 5.92 -10.36 -0.54
C GLU A 59 4.52 -10.51 0.06
N ILE A 60 4.01 -9.45 0.71
CA ILE A 60 2.69 -9.45 1.34
C ILE A 60 1.64 -9.13 0.29
N LEU A 61 0.70 -10.05 0.12
CA LEU A 61 -0.46 -9.93 -0.77
C LEU A 61 -1.51 -9.00 -0.16
N PHE A 62 -1.83 -9.22 1.11
CA PHE A 62 -2.79 -8.44 1.86
C PHE A 62 -2.63 -8.67 3.37
N PHE A 63 -3.20 -7.78 4.15
CA PHE A 63 -3.46 -7.97 5.57
C PHE A 63 -4.95 -8.17 5.80
N GLU A 64 -5.32 -9.07 6.70
CA GLU A 64 -6.71 -9.22 7.12
C GLU A 64 -6.85 -9.37 8.63
N THR A 65 -7.99 -8.93 9.17
CA THR A 65 -8.36 -9.30 10.54
C THR A 65 -9.02 -10.66 10.52
N ASP A 66 -8.39 -11.65 11.15
CA ASP A 66 -8.98 -12.95 11.45
C ASP A 66 -9.07 -13.12 12.98
N SER A 67 -10.25 -13.46 13.48
CA SER A 67 -10.44 -13.85 14.89
C SER A 67 -9.81 -12.88 15.93
N LYS A 68 -9.89 -11.56 15.65
CA LYS A 68 -9.39 -10.41 16.45
C LYS A 68 -7.90 -10.08 16.32
N VAL A 69 -7.14 -10.90 15.60
CA VAL A 69 -5.74 -10.62 15.27
C VAL A 69 -5.63 -10.17 13.81
N VAL A 70 -4.55 -9.49 13.47
CA VAL A 70 -4.26 -9.16 12.07
C VAL A 70 -3.25 -10.15 11.55
N MET A 71 -3.53 -10.67 10.36
CA MET A 71 -2.72 -11.63 9.65
C MET A 71 -2.13 -10.97 8.41
N ALA A 72 -0.82 -11.12 8.20
CA ALA A 72 -0.12 -10.78 6.97
C ALA A 72 -0.08 -12.02 6.06
N HIS A 73 -0.64 -11.92 4.86
CA HIS A 73 -0.74 -13.04 3.92
C HIS A 73 0.32 -12.92 2.85
N THR A 74 1.26 -13.86 2.83
CA THR A 74 2.14 -14.10 1.66
C THR A 74 1.47 -15.11 0.72
N ALA A 75 2.08 -15.42 -0.42
CA ALA A 75 1.57 -16.46 -1.32
C ALA A 75 1.39 -17.81 -0.62
N LYS A 76 2.32 -18.19 0.25
CA LYS A 76 2.36 -19.54 0.86
C LYS A 76 1.79 -19.59 2.28
N ASN A 77 1.97 -18.53 3.07
CA ASN A 77 1.72 -18.55 4.51
C ASN A 77 0.92 -17.33 4.97
N ALA A 78 0.42 -17.41 6.20
CA ALA A 78 -0.13 -16.28 6.93
C ALA A 78 0.60 -16.16 8.28
N TYR A 79 0.85 -14.93 8.72
CA TYR A 79 1.59 -14.64 9.94
C TYR A 79 0.84 -13.60 10.75
N GLN A 80 0.71 -13.81 12.05
CA GLN A 80 0.11 -12.82 12.93
C GLN A 80 1.05 -11.62 13.07
N VAL A 81 0.54 -10.41 12.89
CA VAL A 81 1.29 -9.18 13.16
C VAL A 81 0.78 -8.50 14.43
N LYS A 82 1.64 -7.71 15.09
CA LYS A 82 1.29 -7.00 16.33
C LYS A 82 0.36 -5.81 16.12
N TYR A 83 0.28 -5.30 14.90
CA TYR A 83 -0.46 -4.09 14.54
C TYR A 83 -1.95 -4.37 14.30
N LYS A 84 -2.78 -3.37 14.53
CA LYS A 84 -4.15 -3.28 14.00
C LYS A 84 -4.13 -2.72 12.59
N LEU A 85 -5.19 -2.99 11.83
CA LEU A 85 -5.25 -2.52 10.44
C LEU A 85 -5.19 -0.98 10.33
N TYR A 86 -5.78 -0.22 11.28
CA TYR A 86 -5.68 1.24 11.23
C TYR A 86 -4.24 1.73 11.47
N GLU A 87 -3.46 1.05 12.33
CA GLU A 87 -2.05 1.37 12.55
C GLU A 87 -1.21 1.02 11.32
N LEU A 88 -1.58 -0.07 10.63
CA LEU A 88 -0.96 -0.43 9.36
C LEU A 88 -1.22 0.63 8.27
N GLU A 89 -2.39 1.25 8.22
CA GLU A 89 -2.66 2.33 7.25
C GLU A 89 -1.74 3.55 7.43
N ASP A 90 -1.27 3.81 8.65
CA ASP A 90 -0.41 4.97 8.96
C ASP A 90 1.07 4.73 8.63
N ILE A 91 1.48 3.45 8.52
CA ILE A 91 2.90 3.06 8.41
C ILE A 91 3.21 2.28 7.12
N LEU A 92 2.19 1.79 6.42
CA LEU A 92 2.36 1.14 5.12
C LEU A 92 2.46 2.19 4.01
N GLY A 93 3.24 1.85 2.98
CA GLY A 93 3.42 2.70 1.81
C GLY A 93 2.15 2.86 0.98
N SER A 94 2.21 3.80 0.03
CA SER A 94 1.12 4.15 -0.89
C SER A 94 0.62 3.01 -1.79
N ASN A 95 1.39 1.91 -1.87
CA ASN A 95 1.06 0.67 -2.54
C ASN A 95 0.09 -0.21 -1.74
N PHE A 96 -0.16 0.08 -0.47
CA PHE A 96 -1.20 -0.58 0.31
C PHE A 96 -2.47 0.26 0.36
N MET A 97 -3.62 -0.41 0.35
CA MET A 97 -4.92 0.26 0.36
C MET A 97 -5.97 -0.55 1.10
N ARG A 98 -6.73 0.09 1.98
CA ARG A 98 -7.91 -0.52 2.60
C ARG A 98 -8.97 -0.81 1.53
N VAL A 99 -9.44 -2.06 1.47
CA VAL A 99 -10.46 -2.51 0.49
C VAL A 99 -11.70 -3.11 1.16
N ALA A 100 -11.62 -3.38 2.46
CA ALA A 100 -12.73 -3.77 3.30
C ALA A 100 -12.48 -3.34 4.75
N LYS A 101 -13.53 -3.37 5.57
CA LYS A 101 -13.42 -3.12 7.02
C LYS A 101 -12.40 -4.03 7.71
N SER A 102 -12.10 -5.19 7.14
CA SER A 102 -11.17 -6.17 7.69
C SER A 102 -9.97 -6.44 6.79
N THR A 103 -9.72 -5.65 5.73
CA THR A 103 -8.68 -6.01 4.74
C THR A 103 -7.96 -4.81 4.14
N ILE A 104 -6.62 -4.87 4.16
CA ILE A 104 -5.70 -3.97 3.45
C ILE A 104 -5.01 -4.77 2.35
N LEU A 105 -5.10 -4.28 1.12
CA LEU A 105 -4.58 -4.93 -0.09
C LEU A 105 -3.24 -4.34 -0.49
N ASN A 106 -2.28 -5.17 -0.91
CA ASN A 106 -1.12 -4.70 -1.66
C ASN A 106 -1.46 -4.59 -3.14
N LEU A 107 -1.43 -3.37 -3.68
CA LEU A 107 -1.76 -3.07 -5.07
C LEU A 107 -0.73 -3.61 -6.05
N ASP A 108 0.53 -3.74 -5.62
CA ASP A 108 1.63 -4.23 -6.45
C ASP A 108 1.50 -5.74 -6.74
N GLN A 109 0.79 -6.46 -5.86
CA GLN A 109 0.61 -7.91 -5.92
C GLN A 109 -0.65 -8.34 -6.69
N ILE A 110 -1.44 -7.39 -7.18
CA ILE A 110 -2.66 -7.69 -7.94
C ILE A 110 -2.27 -8.30 -9.28
N HIS A 111 -2.72 -9.54 -9.52
CA HIS A 111 -2.60 -10.20 -10.81
C HIS A 111 -3.83 -9.96 -11.70
N ALA A 112 -5.02 -10.17 -11.13
CA ALA A 112 -6.27 -10.05 -11.87
C ALA A 112 -7.39 -9.49 -10.99
N ILE A 113 -8.32 -8.81 -11.64
CA ILE A 113 -9.52 -8.24 -11.01
C ILE A 113 -10.75 -8.72 -11.77
N THR A 114 -11.57 -9.54 -11.11
CA THR A 114 -12.86 -9.97 -11.65
C THR A 114 -13.95 -9.05 -11.12
N ARG A 115 -14.68 -8.40 -12.03
CA ARG A 115 -15.77 -7.47 -11.72
C ARG A 115 -17.10 -8.14 -12.02
N SER A 116 -17.99 -8.20 -11.05
CA SER A 116 -19.38 -8.55 -11.27
C SER A 116 -20.29 -7.39 -10.86
N ILE A 117 -21.59 -7.58 -11.08
CA ILE A 117 -22.63 -6.61 -10.70
C ILE A 117 -22.61 -6.35 -9.19
N SER A 118 -22.25 -7.35 -8.37
CA SER A 118 -22.38 -7.30 -6.92
C SER A 118 -21.07 -7.34 -6.14
N ASN A 119 -19.98 -7.82 -6.76
CA ASN A 119 -18.68 -8.02 -6.11
C ASN A 119 -17.49 -7.63 -7.02
N CYS A 120 -16.36 -7.35 -6.38
CA CYS A 120 -15.08 -7.18 -7.03
C CYS A 120 -14.09 -8.11 -6.33
N GLN A 121 -13.54 -9.06 -7.07
CA GLN A 121 -12.62 -10.08 -6.56
C GLN A 121 -11.21 -9.82 -7.10
N ILE A 122 -10.23 -9.87 -6.19
CA ILE A 122 -8.82 -9.71 -6.48
C ILE A 122 -8.14 -11.08 -6.40
N GLN A 123 -7.31 -11.37 -7.39
CA GLN A 123 -6.42 -12.53 -7.44
C GLN A 123 -4.97 -12.04 -7.46
N PHE A 124 -4.09 -12.83 -6.87
CA PHE A 124 -2.69 -12.48 -6.69
C PHE A 124 -1.77 -13.37 -7.54
N GLN A 125 -0.56 -12.88 -7.81
CA GLN A 125 0.45 -13.68 -8.51
C GLN A 125 0.86 -14.86 -7.62
N ASP A 126 1.07 -16.02 -8.24
CA ASP A 126 1.59 -17.24 -7.60
C ASP A 126 0.84 -17.68 -6.32
N SER A 127 -0.45 -17.38 -6.22
CA SER A 127 -1.26 -17.64 -5.04
C SER A 127 -2.70 -17.96 -5.41
N TYR A 128 -3.27 -18.96 -4.73
CA TYR A 128 -4.69 -19.30 -4.82
C TYR A 128 -5.58 -18.38 -3.98
N LYS A 129 -4.99 -17.52 -3.14
CA LYS A 129 -5.73 -16.62 -2.24
C LYS A 129 -6.47 -15.57 -3.06
N THR A 130 -7.63 -15.17 -2.58
CA THR A 130 -8.42 -14.10 -3.20
C THR A 130 -9.01 -13.18 -2.14
N VAL A 131 -9.16 -11.90 -2.48
CA VAL A 131 -9.77 -10.90 -1.61
C VAL A 131 -10.97 -10.28 -2.31
N TYR A 132 -12.05 -10.04 -1.55
CA TYR A 132 -13.19 -9.26 -2.03
C TYR A 132 -13.08 -7.81 -1.59
N VAL A 133 -13.33 -6.90 -2.54
CA VAL A 133 -13.39 -5.47 -2.29
C VAL A 133 -14.84 -5.11 -1.95
N SER A 134 -15.03 -4.48 -0.81
CA SER A 134 -16.36 -4.04 -0.40
C SER A 134 -16.80 -2.82 -1.21
N ARG A 135 -18.13 -2.68 -1.40
CA ARG A 135 -18.72 -1.63 -2.27
C ARG A 135 -18.26 -0.22 -1.91
N HIS A 136 -18.04 0.04 -0.62
CA HIS A 136 -17.61 1.35 -0.12
C HIS A 136 -16.23 1.76 -0.68
N TYR A 137 -15.29 0.82 -0.78
CA TYR A 137 -13.90 1.10 -1.18
C TYR A 137 -13.66 0.89 -2.69
N TYR A 138 -14.64 0.35 -3.42
CA TYR A 138 -14.46 0.01 -4.83
C TYR A 138 -14.12 1.22 -5.70
N ARG A 139 -14.78 2.36 -5.46
CA ARG A 139 -14.51 3.60 -6.22
C ARG A 139 -13.08 4.05 -6.02
N ASP A 140 -12.62 4.04 -4.78
CA ASP A 140 -11.29 4.52 -4.42
C ASP A 140 -10.22 3.57 -4.99
N LEU A 141 -10.44 2.25 -4.92
CA LEU A 141 -9.55 1.26 -5.53
C LEU A 141 -9.43 1.47 -7.04
N ARG A 142 -10.57 1.69 -7.73
CA ARG A 142 -10.58 1.95 -9.16
C ARG A 142 -9.76 3.17 -9.51
N ASN A 143 -9.97 4.28 -8.81
CA ASN A 143 -9.23 5.52 -9.04
C ASN A 143 -7.73 5.30 -8.82
N ARG A 144 -7.35 4.62 -7.73
CA ARG A 144 -5.95 4.32 -7.39
C ARG A 144 -5.27 3.49 -8.48
N LEU A 145 -5.96 2.51 -9.05
CA LEU A 145 -5.43 1.67 -10.13
C LEU A 145 -5.33 2.42 -11.47
N ASP A 146 -6.31 3.27 -11.78
CA ASP A 146 -6.29 4.08 -13.00
C ASP A 146 -5.16 5.12 -12.96
N GLU A 147 -4.90 5.75 -11.81
CA GLU A 147 -3.73 6.64 -11.61
C GLU A 147 -2.40 5.92 -11.86
N ARG A 148 -2.25 4.69 -11.35
CA ARG A 148 -1.01 3.91 -11.49
C ARG A 148 -0.72 3.52 -12.95
N ARG A 149 -1.75 3.28 -13.75
CA ARG A 149 -1.62 3.00 -15.20
C ARG A 149 -1.17 4.21 -16.01
N GLN A 150 -1.41 5.43 -15.52
CA GLN A 150 -0.98 6.65 -16.21
C GLN A 150 0.48 7.03 -15.89
N LEU A 151 1.05 6.42 -14.84
CA LEU A 151 2.42 6.64 -14.37
C LEU A 151 3.41 5.54 -14.82
N SER A 152 2.92 4.50 -15.50
CA SER A 152 3.71 3.39 -16.06
C SER A 152 3.87 3.55 -17.56
#